data_AF-A0A7J8NQA0-F1
#
_entry.id   AF-A0A7J8NQA0-F1
#
_cell.length_a   1.000
_cell.length_b   1.000
_cell.length_c   1.000
_cell.angle_alpha   90.00
_cell.angle_beta   90.00
_cell.angle_gamma   90.00
#
_symmetry.space_group_name_H-M   'P 1'
#
loop_
_entity.id
_entity.type
_entity.pdbx_description
1 polymer ?
#
loop_
_entity_poly.entity_id
_entity_poly.type
_entity_poly.pdbx_seq_one_letter_code
_entity_poly.pdbx_strand_id
1 'polypeptide(L)' 'GLDAQIQEIKEVVKLPLTHPELYEDIGIKPPKGVLLYGEPGTNKTLLAKACFIIFPA' A
#
# COMPACT_ATOMS: atom_id res chain seq x y z
N GLY A 1 16.29 4.95 -3.69
CA GLY A 1 16.34 3.68 -4.44
C GLY A 1 15.20 2.72 -4.14
N LEU A 2 14.37 3.01 -3.13
CA LEU A 2 13.20 2.21 -2.77
C LEU A 2 11.90 3.02 -2.88
N ASP A 3 12.02 4.23 -3.43
CA ASP A 3 11.00 5.27 -3.49
C ASP A 3 9.89 4.91 -4.48
N ALA A 4 10.22 4.18 -5.55
CA ALA A 4 9.25 3.66 -6.50
C ALA A 4 8.29 2.66 -5.85
N GLN A 5 8.80 1.71 -5.05
CA GLN A 5 7.94 0.79 -4.30
C GLN A 5 7.08 1.52 -3.28
N ILE A 6 7.61 2.55 -2.63
CA ILE A 6 6.82 3.38 -1.70
C ILE A 6 5.68 4.09 -2.42
N GLN A 7 5.93 4.65 -3.61
CA GLN A 7 4.89 5.30 -4.39
C GLN A 7 3.81 4.32 -4.84
N GLU A 8 4.21 3.13 -5.29
CA GLU A 8 3.26 2.10 -5.74
C GLU A 8 2.36 1.64 -4.58
N ILE A 9 2.93 1.40 -3.39
CA ILE A 9 2.15 1.07 -2.18
C ILE A 9 1.21 2.24 -1.81
N LYS A 10 1.71 3.48 -1.88
CA LYS A 10 0.91 4.69 -1.62
C LYS A 10 -0.29 4.76 -2.54
N GLU A 11 -0.12 4.52 -3.83
CA GLU A 11 -1.21 4.56 -4.80
C GLU A 11 -2.26 3.48 -4.52
N VAL A 12 -1.82 2.23 -4.28
CA VAL A 12 -2.71 1.09 -3.98
C VAL A 12 -3.52 1.32 -2.70
N VAL A 13 -2.96 1.98 -1.70
CA VAL A 13 -3.67 2.32 -0.45
C VAL A 13 -4.54 3.57 -0.62
N LYS A 14 -4.09 4.57 -1.39
CA LYS A 14 -4.79 5.85 -1.55
C LYS A 14 -5.98 5.76 -2.50
N LEU A 15 -5.94 4.89 -3.51
CA LEU A 15 -7.05 4.66 -4.45
C LEU A 15 -8.36 4.26 -3.72
N PRO A 16 -8.38 3.22 -2.88
CA PRO A 16 -9.60 2.81 -2.17
C PRO A 16 -10.03 3.80 -1.09
N LEU A 17 -9.10 4.61 -0.55
CA LEU A 17 -9.44 5.65 0.44
C LEU A 17 -10.03 6.91 -0.20
N THR A 18 -9.60 7.25 -1.42
CA THR A 18 -10.03 8.49 -2.10
C THR A 18 -11.28 8.25 -2.94
N HIS A 19 -11.42 7.06 -3.53
CA HIS A 19 -12.53 6.68 -4.41
C HIS A 19 -13.13 5.32 -4.03
N PRO A 20 -13.77 5.23 -2.84
CA PRO A 20 -14.47 4.01 -2.45
C PRO A 20 -15.62 3.67 -3.42
N GLU A 21 -16.24 4.66 -4.07
CA GLU A 21 -17.32 4.45 -5.05
C GLU A 21 -16.91 3.51 -6.21
N LEU A 22 -15.66 3.57 -6.66
CA LEU A 22 -15.15 2.70 -7.71
C LEU A 22 -15.12 1.23 -7.27
N TYR A 23 -14.90 0.96 -5.99
CA TYR A 23 -14.87 -0.40 -5.45
C TYR A 23 -16.28 -0.91 -5.15
N GLU A 24 -17.18 -0.02 -4.74
CA GLU A 24 -18.60 -0.33 -4.53
C GLU A 24 -19.32 -0.67 -5.84
N ASP A 25 -19.08 0.11 -6.91
CA ASP A 25 -19.69 -0.12 -8.23
C ASP A 25 -19.23 -1.42 -8.90
N ILE A 26 -17.96 -1.81 -8.69
CA ILE A 26 -17.40 -3.06 -9.23
C ILE A 26 -17.73 -4.24 -8.28
N GLY A 27 -18.22 -3.99 -7.07
CA GLY A 27 -18.56 -5.02 -6.08
C GLY A 27 -17.36 -5.77 -5.52
N ILE A 28 -16.15 -5.21 -5.65
CA ILE A 28 -14.90 -5.83 -5.19
C ILE A 28 -14.51 -5.19 -3.87
N LYS A 29 -14.23 -6.01 -2.85
CA LYS A 29 -13.71 -5.49 -1.58
C LYS A 29 -12.34 -4.84 -1.81
N PRO A 30 -12.13 -3.61 -1.31
CA PRO A 30 -10.83 -2.95 -1.43
C PRO A 30 -9.74 -3.81 -0.76
N PRO A 31 -8.54 -3.88 -1.34
CA PRO A 31 -7.45 -4.66 -0.78
C PRO A 31 -7.09 -4.13 0.61
N LYS A 32 -7.15 -5.00 1.62
CA LYS A 32 -6.95 -4.62 3.04
C LYS A 32 -5.47 -4.60 3.48
N GLY A 33 -4.54 -4.90 2.59
CA GLY A 33 -3.13 -4.97 2.94
C GLY A 33 -2.23 -5.21 1.74
N VAL A 34 -0.98 -4.80 1.88
CA VAL A 34 0.06 -4.99 0.87
C VAL A 34 1.14 -5.91 1.44
N LEU A 35 1.53 -6.93 0.68
CA LEU A 35 2.58 -7.86 1.06
C LEU A 35 3.93 -7.39 0.49
N LEU A 36 4.90 -7.12 1.36
CA LEU A 36 6.26 -6.76 0.95
C LEU A 36 7.15 -8.01 0.95
N TYR A 37 7.50 -8.51 -0.24
CA TYR A 37 8.35 -9.70 -0.43
C TYR A 37 9.62 -9.37 -1.22
N GLY A 38 10.66 -10.21 -1.04
CA GLY A 38 11.86 -10.26 -1.87
C GLY A 38 13.13 -10.51 -1.05
N GLU A 39 14.29 -10.39 -1.69
CA GLU A 39 15.57 -10.80 -1.12
C GLU A 39 15.95 -10.04 0.17
N PRO A 40 16.55 -10.72 1.17
CA PRO A 40 17.02 -10.10 2.39
C PRO A 40 18.07 -9.02 2.08
N GLY A 41 17.95 -7.85 2.70
CA GLY A 41 18.83 -6.69 2.46
C GLY A 41 18.14 -5.48 1.78
N THR A 42 16.90 -5.61 1.32
CA THR A 42 16.14 -4.49 0.70
C THR A 42 15.31 -3.64 1.69
N ASN A 43 15.62 -3.68 2.99
CA ASN A 43 14.98 -2.84 4.02
C ASN A 43 13.43 -2.86 4.04
N LYS A 44 12.80 -3.93 3.56
CA LYS A 44 11.33 -4.08 3.48
C LYS A 44 10.65 -3.92 4.84
N THR A 45 11.31 -4.32 5.92
CA THR A 45 10.84 -4.12 7.30
C THR A 45 10.78 -2.65 7.70
N LEU A 46 11.76 -1.85 7.26
CA LEU A 46 11.78 -0.41 7.50
C LEU A 46 10.68 0.29 6.68
N LEU A 47 10.45 -0.16 5.44
CA LEU A 47 9.35 0.31 4.62
C LEU A 47 7.98 0.02 5.24
N ALA A 48 7.76 -1.20 5.74
CA ALA A 48 6.51 -1.57 6.39
C ALA A 48 6.20 -0.61 7.54
N LYS A 49 7.22 -0.29 8.36
CA LYS A 49 7.10 0.69 9.45
C LYS A 49 6.80 2.11 8.94
N ALA A 50 7.51 2.58 7.93
CA ALA A 50 7.29 3.92 7.37
C ALA A 50 5.90 4.04 6.75
N CYS A 51 5.45 3.02 6.01
CA CYS A 51 4.13 2.98 5.41
C CYS A 51 3.02 2.96 6.47
N PHE A 52 3.21 2.21 7.55
CA PHE A 52 2.30 2.20 8.70
C PHE A 52 2.19 3.57 9.39
N ILE A 53 3.32 4.28 9.54
CA ILE A 53 3.33 5.64 10.11
C ILE A 53 2.61 6.64 9.19
N ILE A 54 2.79 6.53 7.87
CA ILE A 54 2.22 7.46 6.90
C ILE A 54 0.71 7.22 6.71
N PHE A 55 0.25 5.97 6.82
CA PHE A 55 -1.16 5.60 6.72
C PHE A 55 -1.62 4.90 8.01
N PRO A 56 -1.96 5.67 9.06
CA PRO A 56 -2.74 5.12 10.15
C PRO A 56 -4.08 4.69 9.56
N ALA A 57 -4.33 3.38 9.57
CA ALA A 57 -5.62 2.80 9.21
C ALA A 57 -6.74 3.32 10.12
#